data_AF-A0A0C3DFL2-F1
#
_entry.id   AF-A0A0C3DFL2-F1
#
_cell.length_a   1.000
_cell.length_b   1.000
_cell.length_c   1.000
_cell.angle_alpha   90.00
_cell.angle_beta   90.00
_cell.angle_gamma   90.00
#
_symmetry.space_group_name_H-M   'P 1'
#
loop_
_entity.id
_entity.type
_entity.pdbx_description
1 polymer ?
#
loop_
_entity_poly.entity_id
_entity_poly.type
_entity_poly.pdbx_seq_one_letter_code
_entity_poly.pdbx_strand_id
1 'polypeptide(L)'
;MVLIREIAVLWDWKHGMSQRGALSALELARQGDSIHQRLDAGINKSDAERDQYSDYPGQSNQIQSSEDERRNNYVISQVTYAYACAAKVYLNVVLSGANPNIPEIAHSVSMAAAALTSLPNPQLIQRLVWPFCIAGCMARGNQRQAFRDLASKAFMGGGNIGSLWKAFAVIQTCWETHDDIGNTSRNGDWLDLMKCLGWYVLLV
;
A
#
# COMPACT_ATOMS: atom_id res chain seq x y z
N MET A 1 -0.57 10.40 7.09
CA MET A 1 0.36 9.43 7.72
C MET A 1 0.03 9.02 9.16
N VAL A 2 -0.90 9.69 9.87
CA VAL A 2 -1.29 9.30 11.24
C VAL A 2 -1.89 7.88 11.30
N LEU A 3 -2.75 7.51 10.35
CA LEU A 3 -3.39 6.19 10.34
C LEU A 3 -2.40 5.02 10.16
N ILE A 4 -1.34 5.19 9.36
CA ILE A 4 -0.31 4.14 9.19
C ILE A 4 0.36 3.84 10.53
N ARG A 5 0.65 4.89 11.31
CA ARG A 5 1.20 4.74 12.67
C ARG A 5 0.19 4.08 13.60
N GLU A 6 -1.08 4.45 13.54
CA GLU A 6 -2.13 3.80 14.35
C GLU A 6 -2.28 2.31 14.03
N ILE A 7 -2.16 1.92 12.76
CA ILE A 7 -2.15 0.51 12.34
C ILE A 7 -0.93 -0.22 12.94
N ALA A 8 0.24 0.42 12.97
CA ALA A 8 1.43 -0.15 13.61
C ALA A 8 1.25 -0.32 15.13
N VAL A 9 0.68 0.66 15.81
CA VAL A 9 0.35 0.57 17.24
C VAL A 9 -0.68 -0.53 17.50
N LEU A 10 -1.69 -0.67 16.64
CA LEU A 10 -2.68 -1.75 16.71
C LEU A 10 -2.01 -3.12 16.55
N TRP A 11 -1.03 -3.23 15.65
CA TRP A 11 -0.26 -4.45 15.47
C TRP A 11 0.57 -4.81 16.71
N ASP A 12 1.32 -3.86 17.27
CA ASP A 12 2.11 -4.06 18.49
C ASP A 12 1.22 -4.52 19.65
N TRP A 13 0.07 -3.87 19.83
CA TRP A 13 -0.92 -4.24 20.84
C TRP A 13 -1.48 -5.64 20.62
N LYS A 14 -1.91 -5.98 19.39
CA LYS A 14 -2.42 -7.31 19.04
C LYS A 14 -1.37 -8.38 19.34
N HIS A 15 -0.13 -8.14 18.95
CA HIS A 15 0.98 -9.08 19.16
C HIS A 15 1.24 -9.29 20.67
N GLY A 16 1.31 -8.21 21.45
CA GLY A 16 1.50 -8.28 22.90
C GLY A 16 0.36 -8.98 23.64
N MET A 17 -0.89 -8.77 23.24
CA MET A 17 -2.06 -9.44 23.83
C MET A 17 -2.15 -10.92 23.44
N SER A 18 -1.80 -11.26 22.19
CA SER A 18 -1.69 -12.66 21.74
C SER A 18 -0.68 -13.45 22.55
N GLN A 19 0.51 -12.89 22.81
CA GLN A 19 1.54 -13.56 23.63
C GLN A 19 1.09 -13.81 25.07
N ARG A 20 0.23 -12.95 25.62
CA ARG A 20 -0.31 -13.07 26.98
C ARG A 20 -1.58 -13.94 27.07
N GLY A 21 -2.07 -14.45 25.94
CA GLY A 21 -3.33 -15.22 25.88
C GLY A 21 -4.57 -14.39 26.20
N ALA A 22 -4.49 -13.06 26.16
CA ALA A 22 -5.54 -12.13 26.58
C ALA A 22 -6.15 -11.35 25.39
N LEU A 23 -5.95 -11.82 24.16
CA LEU A 23 -6.46 -11.15 22.97
C LEU A 23 -7.99 -11.24 22.90
N SER A 24 -8.66 -10.11 23.07
CA SER A 24 -10.10 -9.98 22.83
C SER A 24 -10.38 -9.75 21.35
N ALA A 25 -11.05 -10.70 20.71
CA ALA A 25 -11.48 -10.57 19.32
C ALA A 25 -12.43 -9.38 19.11
N LEU A 26 -13.29 -9.10 20.10
CA LEU A 26 -14.22 -7.98 20.05
C LEU A 26 -13.50 -6.63 20.09
N GLU A 27 -12.49 -6.49 20.96
CA GLU A 27 -11.72 -5.25 21.06
C GLU A 27 -10.86 -5.02 19.81
N LEU A 28 -10.25 -6.09 19.27
CA LEU A 28 -9.51 -6.02 18.01
C LEU A 28 -10.43 -5.57 16.86
N ALA A 29 -11.64 -6.12 16.77
CA ALA A 29 -12.62 -5.72 15.76
C ALA A 29 -13.04 -4.25 15.92
N ARG A 30 -13.30 -3.80 17.16
CA ARG A 30 -13.68 -2.41 17.44
C ARG A 30 -12.58 -1.41 17.06
N GLN A 31 -11.33 -1.69 17.44
CA GLN A 31 -10.20 -0.83 17.10
C GLN A 31 -9.93 -0.84 15.59
N GLY A 32 -10.02 -2.02 14.96
CA GLY A 32 -9.90 -2.18 13.51
C GLY A 32 -10.96 -1.40 12.74
N ASP A 33 -12.23 -1.50 13.13
CA ASP A 33 -13.36 -0.85 12.48
C ASP A 33 -13.24 0.68 12.53
N SER A 34 -12.80 1.24 13.66
CA SER A 34 -12.56 2.68 13.78
C SER A 34 -11.50 3.19 12.79
N ILE A 35 -10.39 2.46 12.63
CA ILE A 35 -9.35 2.80 11.65
C ILE A 35 -9.88 2.59 10.23
N HIS A 36 -10.60 1.51 9.98
CA HIS A 36 -11.22 1.20 8.68
C HIS A 36 -12.11 2.33 8.19
N GLN A 37 -13.08 2.77 9.01
CA GLN A 37 -14.02 3.83 8.64
C GLN A 37 -13.29 5.14 8.30
N ARG A 38 -12.29 5.53 9.10
CA ARG A 38 -11.49 6.73 8.85
C ARG A 38 -10.66 6.62 7.59
N LEU A 39 -10.13 5.44 7.30
CA LEU A 39 -9.35 5.19 6.10
C LEU A 39 -10.23 5.21 4.86
N ASP A 40 -11.41 4.59 4.90
CA ASP A 40 -12.37 4.59 3.79
C ASP A 40 -12.90 6.00 3.51
N ALA A 41 -13.22 6.77 4.54
CA ALA A 41 -13.58 8.18 4.38
C ALA A 41 -12.43 8.99 3.73
N GLY A 42 -11.19 8.74 4.14
CA GLY A 42 -10.00 9.37 3.58
C GLY A 42 -9.75 8.99 2.11
N ILE A 43 -9.93 7.71 1.77
CA ILE A 43 -9.82 7.19 0.40
C ILE A 43 -10.88 7.84 -0.49
N ASN A 44 -12.15 7.82 -0.07
CA ASN A 44 -13.26 8.39 -0.84
C ASN A 44 -13.07 9.90 -1.08
N LYS A 45 -12.61 10.62 -0.06
CA LYS A 45 -12.27 12.04 -0.20
C LYS A 45 -11.13 12.25 -1.20
N SER A 46 -10.06 11.47 -1.07
CA SER A 46 -8.89 11.58 -1.95
C SER A 46 -9.25 11.23 -3.39
N ASP A 47 -10.14 10.25 -3.61
CA ASP A 47 -10.61 9.88 -4.95
C ASP A 47 -11.44 10.99 -5.59
N ALA A 48 -12.36 11.60 -4.84
CA ALA A 48 -13.13 12.75 -5.30
C ALA A 48 -12.23 13.96 -5.64
N GLU A 49 -11.17 14.18 -4.86
CA GLU A 49 -10.17 15.22 -5.15
C GLU A 49 -9.36 14.91 -6.42
N ARG A 50 -9.05 13.63 -6.70
CA ARG A 50 -8.37 13.23 -7.95
C ARG A 50 -9.21 13.55 -9.18
N ASP A 51 -10.51 13.30 -9.11
CA ASP A 51 -11.43 13.58 -10.22
C ASP A 51 -11.52 15.08 -10.54
N GLN A 52 -11.56 15.94 -9.50
CA GLN A 52 -11.61 17.40 -9.66
C GLN A 52 -10.41 17.98 -10.42
N TYR A 53 -9.24 17.37 -10.29
CA TYR A 53 -8.03 17.80 -10.99
C TYR A 53 -7.84 17.11 -12.36
N SER A 54 -8.70 16.15 -12.72
CA SER A 54 -8.57 15.36 -13.95
C SER A 54 -9.34 15.94 -15.15
N ASP A 55 -10.38 16.74 -14.94
CA ASP A 55 -11.42 17.06 -15.94
C ASP A 55 -11.36 18.46 -16.58
N TYR A 56 -10.18 19.07 -16.73
CA TYR A 56 -10.06 20.38 -17.41
C TYR A 56 -9.28 20.30 -18.73
N PRO A 57 -9.98 20.18 -19.89
CA PRO A 57 -9.37 20.41 -21.18
C PRO A 57 -9.00 21.88 -21.32
N GLY A 58 -7.76 22.12 -21.75
CA GLY A 58 -7.09 23.42 -21.71
C GLY A 58 -7.87 24.56 -22.36
N GLN A 59 -8.13 25.60 -21.57
CA GLN A 59 -8.28 26.96 -22.07
C GLN A 59 -8.16 27.98 -20.93
N SER A 60 -6.99 28.60 -20.82
CA SER A 60 -6.89 30.05 -20.56
C SER A 60 -5.42 30.47 -20.56
N ASN A 61 -5.05 31.24 -21.59
CA ASN A 61 -3.82 32.01 -21.62
C ASN A 61 -3.86 33.05 -20.49
N GLN A 62 -3.33 32.71 -19.32
CA GLN A 62 -2.64 33.59 -18.36
C GLN A 62 -2.42 32.81 -17.05
N ILE A 63 -1.20 32.93 -16.47
CA ILE A 63 -0.75 32.42 -15.15
C ILE A 63 -0.05 31.05 -15.17
N GLN A 64 1.19 31.01 -15.67
CA GLN A 64 2.12 29.87 -15.56
C GLN A 64 2.33 29.39 -14.10
N SER A 65 2.29 30.30 -13.11
CA SER A 65 2.44 29.93 -11.68
C SER A 65 1.28 29.09 -11.12
N SER A 66 0.09 29.17 -11.72
CA SER A 66 -1.09 28.43 -11.26
C SER A 66 -1.14 26.99 -11.81
N GLU A 67 -0.50 26.75 -12.95
CA GLU A 67 -0.45 25.41 -13.57
C GLU A 67 0.53 24.49 -12.84
N ASP A 68 1.67 25.01 -12.40
CA ASP A 68 2.65 24.25 -11.62
C ASP A 68 2.10 23.86 -10.23
N GLU A 69 1.40 24.78 -9.55
CA GLU A 69 0.71 24.49 -8.30
C GLU A 69 -0.37 23.43 -8.46
N ARG A 70 -1.18 23.51 -9.52
CA ARG A 70 -2.21 22.50 -9.82
C ARG A 70 -1.62 21.13 -10.12
N ARG A 71 -0.55 21.07 -10.93
CA ARG A 71 0.17 19.83 -11.21
C ARG A 71 0.76 19.23 -9.94
N ASN A 72 1.32 20.06 -9.07
CA ASN A 72 1.85 19.61 -7.79
C ASN A 72 0.75 19.06 -6.88
N ASN A 73 -0.39 19.76 -6.78
CA ASN A 73 -1.54 19.30 -6.00
C ASN A 73 -2.11 17.98 -6.54
N TYR A 74 -2.19 17.83 -7.86
CA TYR A 74 -2.59 16.57 -8.48
C TYR A 74 -1.63 15.43 -8.12
N VAL A 75 -0.31 15.64 -8.26
CA VAL A 75 0.69 14.63 -7.86
C VAL A 75 0.57 14.29 -6.38
N ILE A 76 0.44 15.28 -5.50
CA ILE A 76 0.26 15.07 -4.05
C ILE A 76 -1.00 14.25 -3.77
N SER A 77 -2.11 14.54 -4.44
CA SER A 77 -3.37 13.80 -4.32
C SER A 77 -3.21 12.33 -4.77
N GLN A 78 -2.56 12.09 -5.92
CA GLN A 78 -2.27 10.74 -6.42
C GLN A 78 -1.39 9.93 -5.46
N VAL A 79 -0.33 10.56 -4.93
CA VAL A 79 0.56 9.94 -3.94
C VAL A 79 -0.19 9.63 -2.65
N THR A 80 -0.98 10.58 -2.15
CA THR A 80 -1.77 10.41 -0.92
C THR A 80 -2.75 9.26 -1.06
N TYR A 81 -3.44 9.17 -2.19
CA TYR A 81 -4.35 8.07 -2.50
C TYR A 81 -3.64 6.72 -2.53
N ALA A 82 -2.48 6.62 -3.19
CA ALA A 82 -1.68 5.40 -3.20
C ALA A 82 -1.25 4.94 -1.79
N TYR A 83 -0.83 5.87 -0.93
CA TYR A 83 -0.53 5.57 0.48
C TYR A 83 -1.77 5.11 1.25
N ALA A 84 -2.93 5.72 1.00
CA ALA A 84 -4.18 5.33 1.66
C ALA A 84 -4.61 3.92 1.25
N CYS A 85 -4.57 3.59 -0.04
CA CYS A 85 -4.87 2.23 -0.51
C CYS A 85 -3.89 1.19 0.06
N ALA A 86 -2.59 1.48 0.11
CA ALA A 86 -1.62 0.57 0.70
C ALA A 86 -1.78 0.44 2.22
N ALA A 87 -2.16 1.51 2.92
CA ALA A 87 -2.51 1.44 4.34
C ALA A 87 -3.74 0.54 4.57
N LYS A 88 -4.67 0.47 3.62
CA LYS A 88 -5.84 -0.42 3.71
C LYS A 88 -5.43 -1.88 3.59
N VAL A 89 -4.48 -2.19 2.71
CA VAL A 89 -3.83 -3.52 2.67
C VAL A 89 -3.19 -3.83 4.01
N TYR A 90 -2.39 -2.90 4.55
CA TYR A 90 -1.71 -3.09 5.84
C TYR A 90 -2.70 -3.37 6.98
N LEU A 91 -3.78 -2.59 7.11
CA LEU A 91 -4.79 -2.79 8.15
C LEU A 91 -5.47 -4.17 8.03
N ASN A 92 -5.90 -4.55 6.82
CA ASN A 92 -6.53 -5.85 6.59
C ASN A 92 -5.61 -7.00 6.96
N VAL A 93 -4.31 -6.86 6.67
CA VAL A 93 -3.33 -7.87 7.06
C VAL A 93 -3.11 -7.89 8.59
N VAL A 94 -3.07 -6.73 9.25
CA VAL A 94 -2.97 -6.67 10.72
C VAL A 94 -4.16 -7.32 11.39
N LEU A 95 -5.36 -7.15 10.85
CA LEU A 95 -6.59 -7.71 11.42
C LEU A 95 -6.69 -9.22 11.15
N SER A 96 -6.60 -9.62 9.88
CA SER A 96 -6.96 -10.98 9.42
C SER A 96 -5.76 -11.90 9.16
N GLY A 97 -4.54 -11.37 9.30
CA GLY A 97 -3.29 -12.09 9.01
C GLY A 97 -2.81 -11.90 7.56
N ALA A 98 -1.56 -12.29 7.31
CA ALA A 98 -0.88 -12.14 6.03
C ALA A 98 -1.31 -13.22 5.03
N ASN A 99 -2.61 -13.29 4.76
CA ASN A 99 -3.20 -14.28 3.88
C ASN A 99 -3.81 -13.64 2.61
N PRO A 100 -3.09 -13.70 1.48
CA PRO A 100 -3.56 -13.17 0.20
C PRO A 100 -4.85 -13.81 -0.34
N ASN A 101 -5.33 -14.93 0.22
CA ASN A 101 -6.62 -15.53 -0.15
C ASN A 101 -7.84 -14.78 0.39
N ILE A 102 -7.64 -13.89 1.37
CA ILE A 102 -8.72 -13.16 2.01
C ILE A 102 -9.25 -12.10 1.01
N PRO A 103 -10.56 -12.11 0.68
CA PRO A 103 -11.14 -11.21 -0.31
C PRO A 103 -10.88 -9.73 -0.04
N GLU A 104 -10.93 -9.31 1.23
CA GLU A 104 -10.70 -7.94 1.66
C GLU A 104 -9.27 -7.47 1.37
N ILE A 105 -8.30 -8.37 1.57
CA ILE A 105 -6.89 -8.13 1.23
C ILE A 105 -6.74 -8.06 -0.30
N ALA A 106 -7.26 -9.04 -1.03
CA ALA A 106 -7.17 -9.08 -2.48
C ALA A 106 -7.79 -7.83 -3.14
N HIS A 107 -8.96 -7.39 -2.67
CA HIS A 107 -9.63 -6.18 -3.14
C HIS A 107 -8.79 -4.92 -2.86
N SER A 108 -8.25 -4.80 -1.63
CA SER A 108 -7.41 -3.67 -1.25
C SER A 108 -6.10 -3.62 -2.04
N VAL A 109 -5.53 -4.79 -2.38
CA VAL A 109 -4.36 -4.89 -3.26
C VAL A 109 -4.69 -4.44 -4.68
N SER A 110 -5.84 -4.83 -5.23
CA SER A 110 -6.29 -4.34 -6.55
C SER A 110 -6.42 -2.82 -6.57
N MET A 111 -7.01 -2.23 -5.52
CA MET A 111 -7.09 -0.77 -5.39
C MET A 111 -5.71 -0.11 -5.33
N ALA A 112 -4.79 -0.64 -4.52
CA ALA A 112 -3.45 -0.11 -4.42
C ALA A 112 -2.65 -0.25 -5.73
N ALA A 113 -2.81 -1.37 -6.43
CA ALA A 113 -2.21 -1.57 -7.76
C ALA A 113 -2.75 -0.53 -8.76
N ALA A 114 -4.07 -0.34 -8.81
CA ALA A 114 -4.70 0.66 -9.68
C ALA A 114 -4.20 2.08 -9.37
N ALA A 115 -4.12 2.44 -8.08
CA ALA A 115 -3.58 3.72 -7.61
C ALA A 115 -2.13 3.93 -8.07
N LEU A 116 -1.26 2.92 -7.92
CA LEU A 116 0.13 3.01 -8.34
C LEU A 116 0.28 3.06 -9.87
N THR A 117 -0.58 2.37 -10.62
CA THR A 117 -0.57 2.40 -12.09
C THR A 117 -1.08 3.71 -12.69
N SER A 118 -1.92 4.44 -11.96
CA SER A 118 -2.50 5.72 -12.39
C SER A 118 -1.64 6.93 -12.02
N LEU A 119 -0.44 6.71 -11.46
CA LEU A 119 0.51 7.78 -11.21
C LEU A 119 0.90 8.48 -12.53
N PRO A 120 0.95 9.83 -12.57
CA PRO A 120 1.25 10.58 -13.79
C PRO A 120 2.68 10.35 -14.29
N ASN A 121 3.59 9.94 -13.41
CA ASN A 121 4.95 9.59 -13.75
C ASN A 121 5.34 8.26 -13.08
N PRO A 122 5.67 7.20 -13.85
CA PRO A 122 6.10 5.92 -13.30
C PRO A 122 7.33 5.99 -12.37
N GLN A 123 8.20 6.99 -12.54
CA GLN A 123 9.37 7.19 -11.69
C GLN A 123 9.01 7.55 -10.24
N LEU A 124 7.78 8.02 -9.99
CA LEU A 124 7.30 8.27 -8.63
C LEU A 124 7.32 7.00 -7.79
N ILE A 125 7.16 5.81 -8.39
CA ILE A 125 7.20 4.53 -7.67
C ILE A 125 8.51 4.36 -6.88
N GLN A 126 9.64 4.89 -7.37
CA GLN A 126 10.92 4.89 -6.64
C GLN A 126 10.85 5.64 -5.29
N ARG A 127 9.88 6.54 -5.12
CA ARG A 127 9.60 7.28 -3.88
C ARG A 127 8.42 6.70 -3.11
N LEU A 128 7.64 5.81 -3.72
CA LEU A 128 6.52 5.09 -3.11
C LEU A 128 6.89 3.62 -2.85
N VAL A 129 8.12 3.38 -2.40
CA VAL A 129 8.63 2.03 -2.10
C VAL A 129 7.77 1.34 -1.06
N TRP A 130 7.33 2.04 -0.02
CA TRP A 130 6.48 1.47 1.02
C TRP A 130 5.10 1.03 0.50
N PRO A 131 4.30 1.90 -0.18
CA PRO A 131 3.04 1.47 -0.77
C PRO A 131 3.20 0.32 -1.77
N PHE A 132 4.24 0.39 -2.60
CA PHE A 132 4.57 -0.63 -3.59
C PHE A 132 4.87 -1.99 -2.91
N CYS A 133 5.70 -1.99 -1.87
CA CYS A 133 6.13 -3.21 -1.20
C CYS A 133 4.98 -3.90 -0.47
N ILE A 134 4.23 -3.19 0.38
CA ILE A 134 3.15 -3.80 1.16
C ILE A 134 2.05 -4.37 0.26
N ALA A 135 1.61 -3.58 -0.73
CA ALA A 135 0.57 -4.06 -1.65
C ALA A 135 1.09 -5.20 -2.53
N GLY A 136 2.33 -5.10 -3.01
CA GLY A 136 2.94 -6.11 -3.86
C GLY A 136 3.14 -7.44 -3.15
N CYS A 137 3.55 -7.44 -1.87
CA CYS A 137 3.72 -8.67 -1.08
C CYS A 137 2.44 -9.51 -1.01
N MET A 138 1.28 -8.86 -0.99
CA MET A 138 -0.03 -9.52 -0.92
C MET A 138 -0.65 -9.81 -2.30
N ALA A 139 0.06 -9.51 -3.40
CA ALA A 139 -0.47 -9.70 -4.75
C ALA A 139 -0.50 -11.17 -5.18
N ARG A 140 -1.59 -11.56 -5.85
CA ARG A 140 -1.77 -12.92 -6.41
C ARG A 140 -2.16 -12.92 -7.87
N GLY A 141 -1.90 -14.04 -8.54
CA GLY A 141 -2.38 -14.30 -9.89
C GLY A 141 -2.06 -13.15 -10.84
N ASN A 142 -3.09 -12.60 -11.48
CA ASN A 142 -2.97 -11.48 -12.41
C ASN A 142 -2.49 -10.17 -11.75
N GLN A 143 -2.70 -9.95 -10.45
CA GLN A 143 -2.23 -8.76 -9.75
C GLN A 143 -0.70 -8.68 -9.73
N ARG A 144 0.00 -9.83 -9.67
CA ARG A 144 1.47 -9.87 -9.70
C ARG A 144 2.01 -9.22 -10.96
N GLN A 145 1.34 -9.38 -12.10
CA GLN A 145 1.76 -8.77 -13.36
C GLN A 145 1.74 -7.23 -13.26
N ALA A 146 0.73 -6.64 -12.62
CA ALA A 146 0.69 -5.20 -12.41
C ALA A 146 1.92 -4.69 -11.63
N PHE A 147 2.35 -5.40 -10.58
CA PHE A 147 3.56 -5.03 -9.83
C PHE A 147 4.86 -5.24 -10.62
N ARG A 148 4.92 -6.27 -11.48
CA ARG A 148 6.05 -6.47 -12.42
C ARG A 148 6.14 -5.31 -13.42
N ASP A 149 5.01 -4.90 -13.98
CA ASP A 149 4.93 -3.79 -14.94
C ASP A 149 5.25 -2.44 -14.29
N LEU A 150 4.81 -2.24 -13.05
CA LEU A 150 5.15 -1.07 -12.24
C LEU A 150 6.67 -0.99 -11.99
N ALA A 151 7.29 -2.10 -11.59
CA ALA A 151 8.73 -2.17 -11.37
C ALA A 151 9.52 -1.90 -12.66
N SER A 152 9.15 -2.55 -13.77
CA SER A 152 9.86 -2.39 -15.06
C SER A 152 9.82 -0.95 -15.57
N LYS A 153 8.65 -0.29 -15.52
CA LYS A 153 8.50 1.12 -15.90
C LYS A 153 9.31 2.05 -15.00
N ALA A 154 9.34 1.77 -13.70
CA ALA A 154 10.09 2.56 -12.72
C ALA A 154 11.61 2.40 -12.86
N PHE A 155 12.11 1.28 -13.40
CA PHE A 155 13.56 1.07 -13.61
C PHE A 155 14.09 1.75 -14.88
N MET A 156 13.24 2.00 -15.88
CA MET A 156 13.68 2.57 -17.16
C MET A 156 14.06 4.05 -17.13
N GLY A 157 13.59 4.84 -16.16
CA GLY A 157 13.76 6.30 -16.17
C GLY A 157 14.97 6.84 -15.42
N GLY A 158 15.89 5.96 -14.99
CA GLY A 158 17.03 6.35 -14.16
C GLY A 158 16.63 6.78 -12.74
N GLY A 159 17.58 6.81 -11.80
CA GLY A 159 17.33 7.23 -10.41
C GLY A 159 17.81 6.25 -9.35
N ASN A 160 17.32 6.42 -8.11
CA ASN A 160 17.70 5.59 -6.97
C ASN A 160 16.95 4.25 -7.00
N ILE A 161 17.37 3.39 -7.93
CA ILE A 161 16.76 2.09 -8.21
C ILE A 161 17.00 1.08 -7.06
N GLY A 162 18.01 1.30 -6.22
CA GLY A 162 18.45 0.33 -5.23
C GLY A 162 17.39 -0.02 -4.18
N SER A 163 16.60 0.95 -3.71
CA SER A 163 15.52 0.71 -2.73
C SER A 163 14.34 -0.02 -3.36
N LEU A 164 13.93 0.40 -4.55
CA LEU A 164 12.83 -0.22 -5.29
C LEU A 164 13.18 -1.66 -5.71
N TRP A 165 14.41 -1.91 -6.14
CA TRP A 165 14.89 -3.26 -6.46
C TRP A 165 14.82 -4.19 -5.25
N LYS A 166 15.31 -3.74 -4.09
CA LYS A 166 15.25 -4.55 -2.86
C LYS A 166 13.81 -4.79 -2.41
N ALA A 167 12.93 -3.80 -2.51
CA ALA A 167 11.50 -3.99 -2.25
C ALA A 167 10.87 -4.99 -3.23
N PHE A 168 11.21 -4.92 -4.51
CA PHE A 168 10.70 -5.87 -5.49
C PHE A 168 11.22 -7.29 -5.26
N ALA A 169 12.48 -7.46 -4.86
CA ALA A 169 13.03 -8.75 -4.46
C ALA A 169 12.25 -9.33 -3.26
N VAL A 170 11.97 -8.51 -2.24
CA VAL A 170 11.12 -8.92 -1.10
C VAL A 170 9.75 -9.38 -1.58
N ILE A 171 9.09 -8.61 -2.46
CA ILE A 171 7.78 -8.97 -3.02
C ILE A 171 7.84 -10.34 -3.71
N GLN A 172 8.88 -10.62 -4.49
CA GLN A 172 9.04 -11.91 -5.18
C GLN A 172 9.23 -13.07 -4.19
N THR A 173 10.05 -12.88 -3.15
CA THR A 173 10.21 -13.89 -2.10
C THR A 173 8.90 -14.17 -1.36
N CYS A 174 8.08 -13.14 -1.13
CA CYS A 174 6.76 -13.31 -0.53
C CYS A 174 5.84 -14.13 -1.46
N TRP A 175 5.89 -13.88 -2.76
CA TRP A 175 5.13 -14.64 -3.74
C TRP A 175 5.50 -16.12 -3.74
N GLU A 176 6.79 -16.44 -3.74
CA GLU A 176 7.30 -17.82 -3.63
C GLU A 176 6.82 -18.48 -2.35
N THR A 177 6.97 -17.78 -1.21
CA THR A 177 6.53 -18.28 0.10
C THR A 177 5.02 -18.55 0.14
N HIS A 178 4.20 -17.67 -0.46
CA HIS A 178 2.75 -17.87 -0.52
C HIS A 178 2.34 -19.02 -1.44
N ASP A 179 3.09 -19.27 -2.52
CA ASP A 179 2.84 -20.39 -3.43
C ASP A 179 3.22 -21.73 -2.76
N ASP A 180 4.31 -21.76 -1.98
CA ASP A 180 4.75 -22.93 -1.20
C ASP A 180 3.80 -23.25 -0.02
N ILE A 181 3.30 -22.23 0.68
CA ILE A 181 2.32 -22.37 1.77
C ILE A 181 0.97 -22.87 1.24
N GLY A 182 0.62 -22.58 -0.02
CA GLY A 182 -0.53 -23.21 -0.69
C GLY A 182 -0.49 -24.74 -0.67
N ASN A 183 0.69 -25.33 -0.43
CA ASN A 183 0.94 -26.76 -0.34
C ASN A 183 1.18 -27.28 1.09
N THR A 184 1.38 -26.39 2.08
CA THR A 184 1.68 -26.78 3.47
C THR A 184 1.07 -25.79 4.45
N SER A 185 0.20 -26.28 5.34
CA SER A 185 -0.54 -25.53 6.37
C SER A 185 0.40 -24.86 7.38
N ARG A 186 1.05 -23.77 6.98
CA ARG A 186 1.82 -22.89 7.85
C ARG A 186 1.24 -21.50 7.65
N ASN A 187 0.48 -21.05 8.65
CA ASN A 187 -0.10 -19.72 8.68
C ASN A 187 1.05 -18.72 8.52
N GLY A 188 1.18 -18.11 7.35
CA GLY A 188 2.33 -17.26 6.99
C GLY A 188 2.48 -16.16 8.04
N ASP A 189 3.54 -16.25 8.83
CA ASP A 189 3.69 -15.39 9.98
C ASP A 189 3.97 -13.99 9.44
N TRP A 190 3.04 -13.07 9.67
CA TRP A 190 3.18 -11.67 9.30
C TRP A 190 4.48 -11.06 9.87
N LEU A 191 5.03 -11.64 10.95
CA LEU A 191 6.36 -11.33 11.45
C LEU A 191 7.47 -11.56 10.42
N ASP A 192 7.39 -12.61 9.59
CA ASP A 192 8.38 -12.86 8.55
C ASP A 192 8.19 -11.87 7.39
N LEU A 193 6.95 -11.50 7.07
CA LEU A 193 6.70 -10.39 6.16
C LEU A 193 7.25 -9.06 6.69
N MET A 194 7.00 -8.75 7.97
CA MET A 194 7.48 -7.55 8.65
C MET A 194 9.00 -7.55 8.84
N LYS A 195 9.64 -8.71 9.02
CA LYS A 195 11.11 -8.85 9.00
C LYS A 195 11.66 -8.61 7.60
N CYS A 196 11.00 -9.13 6.56
CA CYS A 196 11.34 -8.83 5.17
C CYS A 196 11.15 -7.34 4.83
N LEU A 197 10.10 -6.71 5.36
CA LEU A 197 9.86 -5.26 5.31
C LEU A 197 10.82 -4.48 6.24
N GLY A 198 11.45 -5.17 7.18
CA GLY A 198 12.03 -4.66 8.43
C GLY A 198 13.24 -3.75 8.31
N TRP A 199 13.77 -3.53 7.11
CA TRP A 199 14.85 -2.55 6.86
C TRP A 199 14.47 -1.39 5.94
N TYR A 200 13.26 -1.39 5.35
CA TYR A 200 12.84 -0.36 4.40
C TYR A 200 11.75 0.59 4.90
N VAL A 201 11.12 0.29 6.05
CA VAL A 201 9.89 0.96 6.49
C VAL A 201 10.09 1.99 7.62
N LEU A 202 11.28 2.06 8.25
CA LEU A 202 11.53 2.97 9.40
C LEU A 202 12.41 4.20 9.10
N LEU A 203 12.84 4.42 7.87
CA LEU A 203 13.60 5.64 7.52
C LEU A 203 12.77 6.51 6.58
N VAL A 204 11.98 7.38 7.23
CA VAL A 204 11.77 8.76 6.76
C VAL A 204 13.13 9.45 6.66
#